data_AF-A0A969AK66-F1
#
_entry.id   AF-A0A969AK66-F1
#
_cell.length_a   1.000
_cell.length_b   1.000
_cell.length_c   1.000
_cell.angle_alpha   90.00
_cell.angle_beta   90.00
_cell.angle_gamma   90.00
#
_symmetry.space_group_name_H-M   'P 1'
#
loop_
_entity.id
_entity.type
_entity.pdbx_description
1 polymer ?
#
loop_
_entity_poly.entity_id
_entity_poly.type
_entity_poly.pdbx_seq_one_letter_code
_entity_poly.pdbx_strand_id
1 'polypeptide(L)'
;MYNPDQPLRTATTQDLWTALLLKRSFNNFEPEPIVQDLYAQPQLWRKFWLGWLVFEVDFYQKTNEAPIARLLEMLVYAGDDRLYKNDVLYIQSRNDDAVAPLLDLAKQWQVDDCEVYDRTRLAILLGRLETLIEVLGEEKMTRQIAQWKDRECCSPIIAMWWD
;
A
#
# COMPACT_ATOMS: atom_id res chain seq x y z
N MET A 1 18.64 7.23 -1.04
CA MET A 1 18.43 7.54 0.38
C MET A 1 17.52 8.76 0.46
N TYR A 2 16.52 8.75 1.34
CA TYR A 2 15.64 9.89 1.58
C TYR A 2 16.44 11.09 2.11
N ASN A 3 16.16 12.29 1.61
CA ASN A 3 16.77 13.54 2.06
C ASN A 3 15.69 14.44 2.71
N PRO A 4 15.71 14.65 4.04
CA PRO A 4 14.71 15.46 4.72
C PRO A 4 14.76 16.95 4.36
N ASP A 5 15.91 17.45 3.88
CA ASP A 5 16.10 18.87 3.55
C ASP A 5 15.74 19.20 2.09
N GLN A 6 15.27 18.22 1.31
CA GLN A 6 14.94 18.47 -0.09
C GLN A 6 13.72 19.39 -0.22
N PRO A 7 13.72 20.33 -1.20
CA PRO A 7 12.54 21.14 -1.46
C PRO A 7 11.33 20.28 -1.86
N LEU A 8 10.14 20.61 -1.34
CA LEU A 8 8.89 19.90 -1.65
C LEU A 8 8.61 19.80 -3.16
N ARG A 9 8.93 20.87 -3.92
CA ARG A 9 8.73 20.91 -5.38
C ARG A 9 9.55 19.89 -6.17
N THR A 10 10.59 19.34 -5.55
CA THR A 10 11.46 18.30 -6.14
C THR A 10 11.31 16.95 -5.47
N ALA A 11 10.51 16.86 -4.39
CA ALA A 11 10.28 15.61 -3.69
C ALA A 11 9.42 14.66 -4.54
N THR A 12 9.79 13.38 -4.56
CA THR A 12 8.94 12.36 -5.16
C THR A 12 7.79 12.00 -4.22
N THR A 13 6.74 11.35 -4.75
CA THR A 13 5.67 10.82 -3.90
C THR A 13 6.19 9.84 -2.84
N GLN A 14 7.20 9.02 -3.18
CA GLN A 14 7.80 8.11 -2.21
C GLN A 14 8.51 8.86 -1.09
N ASP A 15 9.17 9.98 -1.39
CA ASP A 15 9.83 10.78 -0.35
C ASP A 15 8.84 11.39 0.63
N LEU A 16 7.67 11.80 0.13
CA LEU A 16 6.59 12.30 0.98
C LEU A 16 6.06 11.16 1.88
N TRP A 17 5.88 9.96 1.34
CA TRP A 17 5.49 8.78 2.14
C TRP A 17 6.52 8.41 3.18
N THR A 18 7.81 8.42 2.82
CA THR A 18 8.90 8.18 3.77
C THR A 18 8.90 9.23 4.89
N ALA A 19 8.72 10.51 4.54
CA ALA A 19 8.64 11.58 5.53
C ALA A 19 7.47 11.40 6.51
N LEU A 20 6.33 10.89 6.02
CA LEU A 20 5.16 10.59 6.87
C LEU A 20 5.39 9.34 7.73
N LEU A 21 6.02 8.31 7.19
CA LEU A 21 6.36 7.08 7.90
C LEU A 21 7.28 7.37 9.09
N LEU A 22 8.33 8.17 8.88
CA LEU A 22 9.30 8.57 9.92
C LEU A 22 8.70 9.41 11.06
N LYS A 23 7.48 9.92 10.92
CA LYS A 23 6.79 10.67 11.98
C LYS A 23 5.91 9.79 12.86
N ARG A 24 5.91 8.47 12.63
CA ARG A 24 4.98 7.53 13.27
C ARG A 24 5.70 6.75 14.35
N SER A 25 5.02 6.59 15.47
CA SER A 25 5.45 5.75 16.58
C SER A 25 4.19 5.17 17.20
N PHE A 26 4.13 3.84 17.27
CA PHE A 26 3.04 3.07 17.87
C PHE A 26 3.56 1.67 18.18
N ASN A 27 3.07 1.02 19.23
CA ASN A 27 3.45 -0.35 19.60
C ASN A 27 4.98 -0.56 19.55
N ASN A 28 5.45 -1.59 18.82
CA ASN A 28 6.87 -1.84 18.55
C ASN A 28 7.32 -1.33 17.17
N PHE A 29 6.51 -0.51 16.51
CA PHE A 29 6.82 0.05 15.21
C PHE A 29 7.87 1.16 15.33
N GLU A 30 9.07 0.88 14.80
CA GLU A 30 10.20 1.80 14.72
C GLU A 30 10.50 2.11 13.24
N PRO A 31 10.16 3.31 12.73
CA PRO A 31 10.24 3.58 11.29
C PRO A 31 11.67 3.75 10.78
N GLU A 32 12.62 4.21 11.59
CA GLU A 32 13.98 4.49 11.13
C GLU A 32 14.70 3.21 10.63
N PRO A 33 14.76 2.10 11.39
CA PRO A 33 15.36 0.86 10.90
C PRO A 33 14.67 0.33 9.64
N ILE A 34 13.34 0.38 9.59
CA ILE A 34 12.54 -0.07 8.44
C ILE A 34 12.92 0.71 7.18
N VAL A 35 12.95 2.04 7.27
CA VAL A 35 13.32 2.91 6.15
C VAL A 35 14.76 2.66 5.72
N GLN A 36 15.69 2.51 6.66
CA GLN A 36 17.10 2.22 6.35
C GLN A 36 17.24 0.92 5.56
N ASP A 37 16.61 -0.16 6.01
CA ASP A 37 16.67 -1.46 5.35
C ASP A 37 16.05 -1.43 3.96
N LEU A 38 14.90 -0.75 3.80
CA LEU A 38 14.26 -0.58 2.50
C LEU A 38 15.17 0.18 1.54
N TYR A 39 15.74 1.33 1.94
CA TYR A 39 16.63 2.08 1.06
C TYR A 39 17.99 1.40 0.82
N ALA A 40 18.42 0.49 1.71
CA ALA A 40 19.59 -0.37 1.49
C ALA A 40 19.32 -1.46 0.44
N GLN A 41 18.05 -1.84 0.24
CA GLN A 41 17.64 -2.93 -0.64
C GLN A 41 16.57 -2.48 -1.67
N PRO A 42 16.85 -1.45 -2.50
CA PRO A 42 15.87 -0.92 -3.46
C PRO A 42 15.44 -1.92 -4.54
N GLN A 43 16.19 -3.02 -4.72
CA GLN A 43 15.82 -4.12 -5.60
C GLN A 43 14.60 -4.91 -5.11
N LEU A 44 14.24 -4.82 -3.83
CA LEU A 44 13.14 -5.60 -3.26
C LEU A 44 11.77 -4.93 -3.43
N TRP A 45 11.70 -3.61 -3.60
CA TRP A 45 10.43 -2.88 -3.58
C TRP A 45 10.28 -1.90 -4.75
N ARG A 46 9.04 -1.52 -5.03
CA ARG A 46 8.67 -0.44 -5.96
C ARG A 46 8.16 0.79 -5.21
N LYS A 47 7.28 0.57 -4.23
CA LYS A 47 6.70 1.61 -3.37
C LYS A 47 6.41 1.04 -1.99
N PHE A 48 6.43 1.89 -0.98
CA PHE A 48 5.92 1.56 0.35
C PHE A 48 5.21 2.75 0.98
N TRP A 49 4.23 2.49 1.83
CA TRP A 49 3.48 3.53 2.53
C TRP A 49 2.82 2.97 3.80
N LEU A 50 2.57 3.83 4.77
CA LEU A 50 1.72 3.53 5.91
C LEU A 50 0.28 3.91 5.56
N GLY A 51 -0.65 2.99 5.77
CA GLY A 51 -2.07 3.19 5.49
C GLY A 51 -2.94 2.49 6.52
N TRP A 52 -4.26 2.65 6.40
CA TRP A 52 -5.20 1.81 7.16
C TRP A 52 -5.22 0.41 6.56
N LEU A 53 -5.68 -0.58 7.32
CA LEU A 53 -6.04 -1.89 6.77
C LEU A 53 -6.99 -1.68 5.58
N VAL A 54 -6.55 -2.03 4.37
CA VAL A 54 -7.25 -1.74 3.12
C VAL A 54 -8.50 -2.63 2.98
N PHE A 55 -8.64 -3.66 3.82
CA PHE A 55 -9.63 -4.71 3.61
C PHE A 55 -10.35 -5.11 4.89
N GLU A 56 -11.25 -4.24 5.35
CA GLU A 56 -12.33 -4.69 6.23
C GLU A 56 -13.49 -5.19 5.34
N VAL A 57 -13.59 -6.51 5.12
CA VAL A 57 -14.68 -7.13 4.33
C VAL A 57 -16.04 -6.70 4.87
N ASP A 58 -16.16 -6.59 6.18
CA ASP A 58 -17.35 -6.09 6.87
C ASP A 58 -17.69 -4.64 6.51
N PHE A 59 -16.68 -3.79 6.26
CA PHE A 59 -16.90 -2.41 5.81
C PHE A 59 -17.49 -2.38 4.40
N TYR A 60 -16.90 -3.12 3.45
CA TYR A 60 -17.44 -3.21 2.09
C TYR A 60 -18.87 -3.74 2.08
N GLN A 61 -19.15 -4.79 2.88
CA GLN A 61 -20.49 -5.34 3.01
C GLN A 61 -21.50 -4.33 3.60
N LYS A 62 -21.05 -3.41 4.46
CA LYS A 62 -21.90 -2.38 5.07
C LYS A 62 -22.09 -1.14 4.19
N THR A 63 -21.08 -0.72 3.43
CA THR A 63 -21.09 0.57 2.72
C THR A 63 -21.22 0.45 1.21
N ASN A 64 -20.97 -0.73 0.64
CA ASN A 64 -20.96 -0.97 -0.80
C ASN A 64 -19.95 -0.10 -1.59
N GLU A 65 -18.92 0.43 -0.91
CA GLU A 65 -17.88 1.27 -1.50
C GLU A 65 -16.59 0.48 -1.71
N ALA A 66 -16.09 0.42 -2.95
CA ALA A 66 -14.85 -0.27 -3.26
C ALA A 66 -13.64 0.45 -2.61
N PRO A 67 -12.66 -0.30 -2.07
CA PRO A 67 -11.51 0.28 -1.34
C PRO A 67 -10.61 1.21 -2.18
N ILE A 68 -10.76 1.26 -3.50
CA ILE A 68 -10.11 2.24 -4.39
C ILE A 68 -10.53 3.69 -4.05
N ALA A 69 -11.72 3.91 -3.49
CA ALA A 69 -12.14 5.25 -3.04
C ALA A 69 -11.21 5.83 -1.94
N ARG A 70 -10.53 4.99 -1.15
CA ARG A 70 -9.63 5.43 -0.07
C ARG A 70 -8.27 5.95 -0.55
N LEU A 71 -7.81 5.51 -1.72
CA LEU A 71 -6.62 6.11 -2.38
C LEU A 71 -6.87 7.58 -2.79
N LEU A 72 -8.13 7.95 -3.05
CA LEU A 72 -8.54 9.33 -3.34
C LEU A 72 -8.73 10.14 -2.05
N GLU A 73 -9.19 9.52 -0.96
CA GLU A 73 -9.27 10.16 0.36
C GLU A 73 -7.92 10.66 0.89
N MET A 74 -6.81 10.00 0.51
CA MET A 74 -5.44 10.43 0.86
C MET A 74 -5.06 11.81 0.29
N LEU A 75 -5.78 12.32 -0.74
CA LEU A 75 -5.61 13.69 -1.24
C LEU A 75 -6.39 14.73 -0.40
N VAL A 76 -7.33 14.31 0.44
CA VAL A 76 -8.24 15.18 1.19
C VAL A 76 -7.85 15.28 2.67
N TYR A 77 -7.21 14.26 3.25
CA TYR A 77 -6.97 14.16 4.70
C TYR A 77 -5.62 14.66 5.23
N ALA A 78 -4.87 15.46 4.46
CA ALA A 78 -3.57 16.00 4.91
C ALA A 78 -3.63 16.93 6.15
N GLY A 79 -4.80 17.16 6.75
CA GLY A 79 -4.99 18.01 7.93
C GLY A 79 -5.90 17.45 9.04
N ASP A 80 -6.23 16.14 9.05
CA ASP A 80 -7.03 15.55 10.15
C ASP A 80 -6.13 14.71 11.07
N ASP A 81 -6.01 15.14 12.32
CA ASP A 81 -5.22 14.46 13.34
C ASP A 81 -5.75 13.05 13.66
N ARG A 82 -6.99 12.69 13.28
CA ARG A 82 -7.58 11.34 13.46
C ARG A 82 -6.92 10.23 12.64
N LEU A 83 -5.84 10.51 11.92
CA LEU A 83 -4.98 9.54 11.22
C LEU A 83 -4.20 8.58 12.15
N TYR A 84 -4.56 8.47 13.44
CA TYR A 84 -3.99 7.53 14.42
C TYR A 84 -4.20 6.04 14.08
N LYS A 85 -5.00 5.71 13.05
CA LYS A 85 -5.32 4.33 12.64
C LYS A 85 -4.57 3.86 11.38
N ASN A 86 -3.56 4.61 10.91
CA ASN A 86 -2.65 4.07 9.89
C ASN A 86 -1.58 3.25 10.62
N ASP A 87 -1.88 1.98 10.89
CA ASP A 87 -1.03 1.02 11.60
C ASP A 87 -0.47 -0.08 10.67
N VAL A 88 -0.85 -0.05 9.39
CA VAL A 88 -0.44 -1.05 8.40
C VAL A 88 0.60 -0.49 7.44
N LEU A 89 1.79 -1.08 7.45
CA LEU A 89 2.82 -0.83 6.43
C LEU A 89 2.55 -1.70 5.22
N TYR A 90 2.35 -1.06 4.07
CA TYR A 90 2.26 -1.74 2.78
C TYR A 90 3.57 -1.60 2.02
N ILE A 91 4.05 -2.71 1.47
CA ILE A 91 5.19 -2.76 0.57
C ILE A 91 4.76 -3.42 -0.72
N GLN A 92 4.80 -2.66 -1.83
CA GLN A 92 4.73 -3.23 -3.16
C GLN A 92 6.09 -3.82 -3.51
N SER A 93 6.17 -5.13 -3.64
CA SER A 93 7.41 -5.82 -3.99
C SER A 93 7.83 -5.49 -5.42
N ARG A 94 9.10 -5.75 -5.76
CA ARG A 94 9.60 -5.60 -7.12
C ARG A 94 9.00 -6.63 -8.08
N ASN A 95 8.92 -7.88 -7.59
CA ASN A 95 8.46 -9.10 -8.22
C ASN A 95 8.17 -10.16 -7.13
N ASP A 96 7.82 -11.38 -7.52
CA ASP A 96 7.51 -12.45 -6.55
C ASP A 96 8.74 -12.90 -5.74
N ASP A 97 9.93 -12.93 -6.37
CA ASP A 97 11.18 -13.34 -5.70
C ASP A 97 11.57 -12.41 -4.54
N ALA A 98 11.12 -11.15 -4.58
CA ALA A 98 11.35 -10.19 -3.51
C ALA A 98 10.47 -10.42 -2.28
N VAL A 99 9.43 -11.24 -2.34
CA VAL A 99 8.50 -11.45 -1.21
C VAL A 99 9.19 -12.10 -0.02
N ALA A 100 9.93 -13.20 -0.23
CA ALA A 100 10.56 -13.92 0.87
C ALA A 100 11.59 -13.06 1.64
N PRO A 101 12.53 -12.33 0.97
CA PRO A 101 13.41 -11.40 1.65
C PRO A 101 12.67 -10.28 2.41
N LEU A 102 11.56 -9.77 1.88
CA LEU A 102 10.75 -8.77 2.57
C LEU A 102 10.08 -9.33 3.84
N LEU A 103 9.65 -10.59 3.82
CA LEU A 103 9.13 -11.27 5.02
C LEU A 103 10.23 -11.57 6.04
N ASP A 104 11.47 -11.81 5.60
CA ASP A 104 12.60 -11.96 6.52
C ASP A 104 12.98 -10.63 7.20
N LEU A 105 12.88 -9.51 6.48
CA LEU A 105 13.01 -8.17 7.06
C LEU A 105 11.87 -7.88 8.05
N ALA A 106 10.63 -8.25 7.73
CA ALA A 106 9.48 -8.08 8.63
C ALA A 106 9.70 -8.71 10.00
N LYS A 107 10.34 -9.90 10.06
CA LYS A 107 10.72 -10.55 11.32
C LYS A 107 11.73 -9.72 12.12
N GLN A 108 12.68 -9.07 11.45
CA GLN A 108 13.69 -8.22 12.10
C GLN A 108 13.04 -6.95 12.66
N TRP A 109 12.02 -6.43 11.98
CA TRP A 109 11.24 -5.28 12.41
C TRP A 109 10.18 -5.60 13.47
N GLN A 110 10.15 -6.84 13.98
CA GLN A 110 9.19 -7.30 15.00
C GLN A 110 7.74 -7.08 14.56
N VAL A 111 7.45 -7.28 13.27
CA VAL A 111 6.08 -7.30 12.76
C VAL A 111 5.33 -8.46 13.40
N ASP A 112 4.14 -8.19 13.93
CA ASP A 112 3.33 -9.22 14.61
C ASP A 112 2.67 -10.16 13.59
N ASP A 113 2.15 -9.62 12.50
CA ASP A 113 1.59 -10.42 11.41
C ASP A 113 1.74 -9.75 10.03
N CYS A 114 1.79 -10.59 9.00
CA CYS A 114 2.01 -10.22 7.62
C CYS A 114 0.97 -10.89 6.72
N GLU A 115 0.38 -10.12 5.83
CA GLU A 115 -0.48 -10.65 4.78
C GLU A 115 0.11 -10.38 3.40
N VAL A 116 0.32 -11.46 2.63
CA VAL A 116 0.75 -11.36 1.23
C VAL A 116 -0.47 -11.38 0.32
N TYR A 117 -0.62 -10.30 -0.43
CA TYR A 117 -1.55 -10.20 -1.53
C TYR A 117 -0.79 -10.48 -2.82
N ASP A 118 -0.82 -11.76 -3.24
CA ASP A 118 -0.27 -12.16 -4.52
C ASP A 118 -1.07 -11.54 -5.68
N ARG A 119 -0.57 -11.71 -6.91
CA ARG A 119 -1.16 -11.13 -8.12
C ARG A 119 -2.62 -11.56 -8.32
N THR A 120 -2.93 -12.82 -8.04
CA THR A 120 -4.26 -13.40 -8.21
C THR A 120 -5.22 -12.81 -7.18
N ARG A 121 -4.80 -12.76 -5.92
CA ARG A 121 -5.56 -12.19 -4.83
C ARG A 121 -5.76 -10.69 -5.01
N LEU A 122 -4.73 -9.96 -5.43
CA LEU A 122 -4.85 -8.55 -5.80
C LEU A 122 -5.81 -8.36 -6.97
N ALA A 123 -5.76 -9.20 -8.00
CA ALA A 123 -6.70 -9.12 -9.13
C ALA A 123 -8.14 -9.36 -8.68
N ILE A 124 -8.38 -10.32 -7.78
CA ILE A 124 -9.70 -10.58 -7.18
C ILE A 124 -10.16 -9.41 -6.31
N LEU A 125 -9.25 -8.81 -5.52
CA LEU A 125 -9.59 -7.72 -4.59
C LEU A 125 -9.78 -6.37 -5.28
N LEU A 126 -8.90 -6.03 -6.23
CA LEU A 126 -9.04 -4.87 -7.11
C LEU A 126 -10.16 -5.05 -8.13
N GLY A 127 -10.68 -6.27 -8.24
CA GLY A 127 -11.68 -6.66 -9.20
C GLY A 127 -12.52 -7.85 -8.74
N ARG A 128 -13.59 -7.55 -7.99
CA ARG A 128 -14.89 -7.91 -8.57
C ARG A 128 -15.03 -7.15 -9.89
N LEU A 129 -14.26 -7.52 -10.90
CA LEU A 129 -14.29 -6.92 -12.23
C LEU A 129 -15.71 -7.11 -12.78
N GLU A 130 -16.31 -8.26 -12.49
CA GLU A 130 -17.71 -8.60 -12.72
C GLU A 130 -18.67 -7.62 -12.02
N THR A 131 -18.52 -7.31 -10.72
CA THR A 131 -19.39 -6.33 -10.04
C THR A 131 -19.16 -4.89 -10.52
N LEU A 132 -17.94 -4.50 -10.87
CA LEU A 132 -17.68 -3.19 -11.48
C LEU A 132 -18.29 -3.08 -12.89
N ILE A 133 -18.23 -4.16 -13.68
CA ILE A 133 -18.89 -4.28 -14.98
C ILE A 133 -20.42 -4.27 -14.83
N GLU A 134 -20.94 -4.97 -13.83
CA GLU A 134 -22.37 -5.07 -13.52
C GLU A 134 -22.95 -3.72 -13.05
N VAL A 135 -22.19 -2.95 -12.26
CA VAL A 135 -22.61 -1.64 -11.73
C VAL A 135 -22.42 -0.50 -12.73
N LEU A 136 -21.30 -0.49 -13.48
CA LEU A 136 -20.94 0.64 -14.36
C LEU A 136 -21.27 0.39 -15.84
N GLY A 137 -21.51 -0.86 -16.22
CA GLY A 137 -21.72 -1.29 -17.60
C GLY A 137 -20.40 -1.54 -18.34
N GLU A 138 -20.32 -2.67 -19.04
CA GLU A 138 -19.11 -3.13 -19.75
C GLU A 138 -18.59 -2.12 -20.78
N GLU A 139 -19.48 -1.47 -21.54
CA GLU A 139 -19.12 -0.41 -22.50
C GLU A 139 -18.39 0.78 -21.86
N LYS A 140 -18.82 1.22 -20.66
CA LYS A 140 -18.21 2.37 -19.97
C LYS A 140 -16.86 2.04 -19.36
N MET A 141 -16.62 0.76 -19.07
CA MET A 141 -15.41 0.24 -18.43
C MET A 141 -14.37 -0.31 -19.43
N THR A 142 -14.72 -0.47 -20.71
CA THR A 142 -13.89 -1.11 -21.74
C THR A 142 -12.48 -0.51 -21.81
N ARG A 143 -12.36 0.82 -21.69
CA ARG A 143 -11.08 1.52 -21.72
C ARG A 143 -10.24 1.29 -20.46
N GLN A 144 -10.83 1.30 -19.27
CA GLN A 144 -10.11 1.02 -18.02
C GLN A 144 -9.67 -0.45 -17.96
N ILE A 145 -10.52 -1.38 -18.40
CA ILE A 145 -10.20 -2.81 -18.46
C ILE A 145 -9.01 -3.07 -19.39
N ALA A 146 -8.99 -2.46 -20.59
CA ALA A 146 -7.85 -2.56 -21.51
C ALA A 146 -6.57 -1.94 -20.89
N GLN A 147 -6.68 -0.79 -20.24
CA GLN A 147 -5.56 -0.16 -19.53
C GLN A 147 -5.06 -0.96 -18.33
N TRP A 148 -5.92 -1.75 -17.68
CA TRP A 148 -5.54 -2.61 -16.55
C TRP A 148 -4.87 -3.91 -17.01
N LYS A 149 -5.29 -4.46 -18.16
CA LYS A 149 -4.62 -5.61 -18.79
C LYS A 149 -3.18 -5.29 -19.21
N ASP A 150 -2.94 -4.07 -19.67
CA ASP A 150 -1.61 -3.62 -20.15
C ASP A 150 -0.73 -2.98 -19.06
N ARG A 151 -1.29 -2.65 -17.88
CA ARG A 151 -0.47 -2.18 -16.76
C ARG A 151 0.22 -3.39 -16.15
N GLU A 152 1.54 -3.32 -16.00
CA GLU A 152 2.41 -4.18 -15.19
C GLU A 152 2.04 -4.19 -13.67
N CYS A 153 0.76 -4.10 -13.33
CA CYS A 153 0.27 -3.99 -11.98
C CYS A 153 0.08 -5.39 -11.41
N CYS A 154 1.18 -6.10 -11.19
CA CYS A 154 1.14 -7.49 -10.73
C CYS A 154 2.45 -7.87 -10.01
N SER A 155 2.99 -6.99 -9.18
CA SER A 155 3.93 -7.44 -8.14
C SER A 155 3.18 -7.52 -6.80
N PRO A 156 3.45 -8.57 -6.00
CA PRO A 156 2.78 -8.75 -4.72
C PRO A 156 2.85 -7.52 -3.81
N ILE A 157 1.80 -7.34 -3.00
CA ILE A 157 1.80 -6.37 -1.92
C ILE A 157 1.86 -7.14 -0.61
N ILE A 158 2.78 -6.77 0.27
CA ILE A 158 2.82 -7.26 1.64
C ILE A 158 2.23 -6.18 2.53
N ALA A 159 1.21 -6.53 3.32
CA ALA A 159 0.70 -5.72 4.41
C ALA A 159 1.28 -6.23 5.72
N MET A 160 1.71 -5.33 6.60
CA MET A 160 2.39 -5.64 7.86
C MET A 160 1.81 -4.76 8.95
N TRP A 161 1.52 -5.31 10.13
CA TRP A 161 1.02 -4.54 11.27
C TRP A 161 1.67 -4.98 12.58
N TRP A 162 1.61 -4.08 13.56
CA TRP A 162 2.12 -4.24 14.91
C TRP A 162 0.95 -4.03 15.85
N ASP A 163 0.48 -5.07 16.54
CA ASP A 163 -0.73 -5.06 17.40
C ASP A 163 -0.41 -4.80 18.88
#